data_AF-A0AB34HL96-F1
#
_entry.id   AF-A0AB34HL96-F1
#
_cell.length_a   1.000
_cell.length_b   1.000
_cell.length_c   1.000
_cell.angle_alpha   90.00
_cell.angle_beta   90.00
_cell.angle_gamma   90.00
#
_symmetry.space_group_name_H-M   'P 1'
#
loop_
_entity.id
_entity.type
_entity.pdbx_description
1 polymer ?
#
loop_
_entity_poly.entity_id
_entity_poly.type
_entity_poly.pdbx_seq_one_letter_code
_entity_poly.pdbx_strand_id
1 'polypeptide(L)'
;MCSLPLMSSLESGQAGFGRHGSCPAARRGSESVKLFGGGPAVNHLYVCSICQVEIEALAKRRRIEVDTFIKLNKAFQAEESPSVIYCISMQWFREWEAFVKGKDNEPPGPIDNSRIAQVKGSGHIQLKQGADYGQISEETWVYLNNLYGGGPEIALRQSVAQLQDPESLHGEQKIEAETRAV
;
A
#
# COMPACT_ATOMS: atom_id res chain seq x y z
N MET A 1 11.25 -5.34 3.06
CA MET A 1 10.90 -4.45 1.93
C MET A 1 9.68 -5.03 1.23
N CYS A 2 8.64 -4.22 0.96
CA CYS A 2 7.30 -4.63 0.50
C CYS A 2 7.33 -5.93 -0.32
N SER A 3 6.84 -7.01 0.30
CA SER A 3 6.99 -8.41 -0.11
C SER A 3 7.03 -8.59 -1.63
N LEU A 4 8.17 -9.07 -2.12
CA LEU A 4 8.45 -9.56 -3.49
C LEU A 4 7.24 -10.07 -4.31
N PRO A 5 6.27 -10.84 -3.76
CA PRO A 5 5.07 -11.24 -4.49
C PRO A 5 4.16 -10.10 -5.00
N LEU A 6 4.07 -8.96 -4.31
CA LEU A 6 3.12 -7.90 -4.68
C LEU A 6 3.61 -7.06 -5.88
N MET A 7 4.92 -6.78 -5.92
CA MET A 7 5.63 -6.19 -7.06
C MET A 7 5.41 -7.00 -8.33
N SER A 8 5.62 -8.31 -8.25
CA SER A 8 5.46 -9.22 -9.39
C SER A 8 4.00 -9.24 -9.91
N SER A 9 3.02 -9.08 -9.03
CA SER A 9 1.59 -8.97 -9.41
C SER A 9 1.26 -7.64 -10.12
N LEU A 10 1.90 -6.53 -9.72
CA LEU A 10 1.72 -5.23 -10.39
C LEU A 10 2.36 -5.21 -11.78
N GLU A 11 3.55 -5.80 -11.92
CA GLU A 11 4.24 -5.91 -13.21
C GLU A 11 3.51 -6.87 -14.17
N SER A 12 2.99 -8.00 -13.67
CA SER A 12 2.23 -8.96 -14.50
C SER A 12 0.85 -8.45 -14.93
N GLY A 13 0.26 -7.50 -14.18
CA GLY A 13 -1.07 -6.93 -14.47
C GLY A 13 -1.13 -5.99 -15.67
N GLN A 14 0.02 -5.49 -16.15
CA GLN A 14 0.08 -4.60 -17.32
C GLN A 14 -0.35 -5.28 -18.63
N ALA A 15 -0.30 -6.62 -18.72
CA ALA A 15 -0.67 -7.36 -19.93
C ALA A 15 -2.19 -7.55 -20.11
N GLY A 16 -3.03 -7.11 -19.17
CA GLY A 16 -4.44 -7.53 -19.09
C GLY A 16 -5.46 -6.42 -18.79
N PHE A 17 -5.18 -5.15 -19.05
CA PHE A 17 -6.17 -4.06 -18.93
C PHE A 17 -7.19 -4.12 -20.07
N GLY A 18 -7.99 -5.18 -20.09
CA GLY A 18 -9.04 -5.44 -21.06
C GLY A 18 -10.21 -6.09 -20.36
N ARG A 19 -10.94 -5.32 -19.55
CA ARG A 19 -12.37 -5.51 -19.34
C ARG A 19 -12.97 -4.28 -18.67
N HIS A 20 -13.85 -3.65 -19.44
CA HIS A 20 -14.60 -2.44 -19.15
C HIS A 20 -15.24 -2.48 -17.76
N GLY A 21 -14.85 -1.56 -16.89
CA GLY A 21 -15.65 -1.24 -15.70
C GLY A 21 -16.98 -0.68 -16.16
N SER A 22 -18.09 -1.19 -15.62
CA SER A 22 -19.43 -0.69 -15.90
C SER A 22 -19.52 0.79 -15.55
N CYS A 23 -19.97 1.59 -16.52
CA CYS A 23 -20.11 3.04 -16.39
C CYS A 23 -20.96 3.42 -15.14
N PRO A 24 -20.56 4.41 -14.33
CA PRO A 24 -21.37 4.90 -13.21
C PRO A 24 -22.77 5.39 -13.64
N ALA A 25 -22.93 5.84 -14.89
CA ALA A 25 -24.23 6.20 -15.45
C ALA A 25 -25.18 4.98 -15.58
N ALA A 26 -24.65 3.76 -15.73
CA ALA A 26 -25.46 2.54 -15.77
C ALA A 26 -26.04 2.15 -14.39
N ARG A 27 -25.41 2.57 -13.28
CA ARG A 27 -25.96 2.36 -11.92
C ARG A 27 -27.10 3.33 -11.58
N ARG A 28 -27.21 4.47 -12.27
CA ARG A 28 -28.35 5.39 -12.13
C ARG A 28 -29.62 4.92 -12.87
N GLY A 29 -29.58 3.77 -13.55
CA GLY A 29 -30.74 3.17 -14.22
C GLY A 29 -31.53 2.17 -13.36
N SER A 30 -30.99 1.69 -12.24
CA SER A 30 -31.66 0.66 -11.42
C SER A 30 -32.58 1.20 -10.31
N GLU A 31 -32.73 2.52 -10.19
CA GLU A 31 -33.56 3.15 -9.16
C GLU A 31 -34.81 3.87 -9.71
N SER A 32 -35.28 3.51 -10.92
CA SER A 32 -36.53 4.05 -11.48
C SER A 32 -37.49 3.05 -12.14
N VAL A 33 -37.25 1.74 -12.02
CA VAL A 33 -38.17 0.71 -12.58
C VAL A 33 -39.47 0.56 -11.76
N LYS A 34 -39.57 1.16 -10.57
CA LYS A 34 -40.80 1.09 -9.74
C LYS A 34 -41.76 2.28 -9.90
N LEU A 35 -41.42 3.32 -10.67
CA LEU A 35 -42.28 4.50 -10.84
C LEU A 35 -42.70 4.80 -12.30
N PHE A 36 -41.99 4.27 -13.30
CA PHE A 36 -42.33 4.50 -14.71
C PHE A 36 -42.34 3.15 -15.43
N GLY A 37 -43.53 2.73 -15.88
CA GLY A 37 -43.76 1.43 -16.52
C GLY A 37 -42.68 1.07 -17.55
N GLY A 38 -42.19 -0.17 -17.47
CA GLY A 38 -41.06 -0.66 -18.26
C GLY A 38 -41.25 -0.44 -19.76
N GLY A 39 -40.42 0.44 -20.32
CA GLY A 39 -40.28 0.60 -21.77
C GLY A 39 -39.55 -0.58 -22.42
N PRO A 40 -39.55 -0.67 -23.76
CA PRO A 40 -38.99 -1.79 -24.50
C PRO A 40 -37.53 -2.05 -24.14
N ALA A 41 -37.12 -3.32 -24.22
CA ALA A 41 -35.75 -3.74 -23.95
C ALA A 41 -34.76 -2.96 -24.82
N VAL A 42 -33.85 -2.23 -24.17
CA VAL A 42 -32.75 -1.57 -24.86
C VAL A 42 -31.71 -2.62 -25.20
N ASN A 43 -31.56 -2.93 -26.50
CA ASN A 43 -30.63 -3.97 -26.96
C ASN A 43 -29.16 -3.52 -26.98
N HIS A 44 -28.89 -2.21 -26.98
CA HIS A 44 -27.53 -1.68 -27.00
C HIS A 44 -27.42 -0.37 -26.20
N LEU A 45 -26.56 -0.36 -25.19
CA LEU A 45 -26.14 0.86 -24.48
C LEU A 45 -24.75 1.26 -25.01
N TYR A 46 -24.67 2.43 -25.63
CA TYR A 46 -23.38 3.02 -26.03
C TYR A 46 -22.83 3.90 -24.90
N VAL A 47 -21.52 3.87 -24.70
CA VAL A 47 -20.83 4.83 -23.82
C VAL A 47 -20.93 6.21 -24.46
N CYS A 48 -21.41 7.21 -23.74
CA CYS A 48 -21.44 8.58 -24.25
C CYS A 48 -20.03 9.19 -24.28
N SER A 49 -19.81 10.21 -25.12
CA SER A 49 -18.51 10.86 -25.25
C SER A 49 -17.94 11.40 -23.94
N ILE A 50 -18.79 11.88 -23.02
CA ILE A 50 -18.37 12.34 -21.69
C ILE A 50 -17.85 11.19 -20.84
N CYS A 51 -18.61 10.10 -20.72
CA CYS A 51 -18.18 8.92 -19.98
C CYS A 51 -16.93 8.29 -20.60
N GLN A 52 -16.77 8.34 -21.93
CA GLN A 52 -15.56 7.88 -22.61
C GLN A 52 -14.33 8.67 -22.17
N VAL A 53 -14.42 10.01 -22.15
CA VAL A 53 -13.34 10.88 -21.69
C VAL A 53 -12.99 10.61 -20.21
N GLU A 54 -14.00 10.42 -19.36
CA GLU A 54 -13.79 10.11 -17.94
C GLU A 54 -13.09 8.75 -17.75
N ILE A 55 -13.51 7.73 -18.49
CA ILE A 55 -12.89 6.39 -18.47
C ILE A 55 -11.42 6.47 -18.91
N GLU A 56 -11.13 7.20 -19.98
CA GLU A 56 -9.77 7.38 -20.49
C GLU A 56 -8.89 8.17 -19.52
N ALA A 57 -9.43 9.24 -18.93
CA ALA A 57 -8.72 10.02 -17.91
C ALA A 57 -8.39 9.17 -16.68
N LEU A 58 -9.33 8.34 -16.21
CA LEU A 58 -9.12 7.44 -15.09
C LEU A 58 -8.07 6.36 -15.41
N ALA A 59 -8.16 5.75 -16.59
CA ALA A 59 -7.17 4.77 -17.05
C ALA A 59 -5.77 5.39 -17.16
N LYS A 60 -5.68 6.62 -17.68
CA LYS A 60 -4.41 7.37 -17.76
C LYS A 60 -3.85 7.64 -16.36
N ARG A 61 -4.68 8.07 -15.41
CA ARG A 61 -4.26 8.31 -14.02
C ARG A 61 -3.70 7.03 -13.40
N ARG A 62 -4.45 5.91 -13.44
CA ARG A 62 -4.01 4.62 -12.88
C ARG A 62 -2.67 4.17 -13.45
N ARG A 63 -2.49 4.32 -14.77
CA ARG A 63 -1.23 3.98 -15.45
C ARG A 63 -0.05 4.83 -14.93
N ILE A 64 -0.22 6.15 -14.86
CA ILE A 64 0.83 7.05 -14.36
C ILE A 64 1.19 6.69 -12.92
N GLU A 65 0.20 6.39 -12.09
CA GLU A 65 0.42 6.02 -10.69
C GLU A 65 1.21 4.73 -10.52
N VAL A 66 0.80 3.65 -11.19
CA VAL A 66 1.50 2.38 -11.10
C VAL A 66 2.91 2.44 -11.71
N ASP A 67 3.08 3.12 -12.85
CA ASP A 67 4.38 3.22 -13.54
C ASP A 67 5.38 4.01 -12.70
N THR A 68 4.94 5.11 -12.08
CA THR A 68 5.80 5.92 -11.20
C THR A 68 6.17 5.14 -9.95
N PHE A 69 5.20 4.46 -9.32
CA PHE A 69 5.48 3.61 -8.16
C PHE A 69 6.49 2.50 -8.47
N ILE A 70 6.33 1.79 -9.60
CA ILE A 70 7.26 0.74 -10.02
C ILE A 70 8.67 1.31 -10.20
N LYS A 71 8.80 2.46 -10.87
CA LYS A 71 10.09 3.13 -11.08
C LYS A 71 10.78 3.45 -9.75
N LEU A 72 10.05 4.06 -8.81
CA LEU A 72 10.59 4.44 -7.50
C LEU A 72 10.96 3.20 -6.67
N ASN A 73 10.13 2.16 -6.69
CA ASN A 73 10.41 0.94 -5.94
C ASN A 73 11.61 0.16 -6.52
N LYS A 74 11.81 0.18 -7.84
CA LYS A 74 13.03 -0.37 -8.46
C LYS A 74 14.28 0.40 -8.03
N ALA A 75 14.21 1.72 -7.97
CA ALA A 75 15.30 2.54 -7.46
C ALA A 75 15.62 2.21 -5.98
N PHE A 76 14.59 2.07 -5.15
CA PHE A 76 14.73 1.69 -3.74
C PHE A 76 15.35 0.30 -3.55
N GLN A 77 15.03 -0.67 -4.42
CA GLN A 77 15.64 -2.00 -4.37
C GLN A 77 17.09 -2.02 -4.85
N ALA A 78 17.48 -1.10 -5.73
CA ALA A 78 18.85 -0.96 -6.20
C ALA A 78 19.76 -0.23 -5.19
N GLU A 79 19.17 0.44 -4.19
CA GLU A 79 19.91 1.12 -3.14
C GLU A 79 20.36 0.12 -2.05
N GLU A 80 21.67 -0.05 -1.89
CA GLU A 80 22.24 -1.04 -0.96
C GLU A 80 22.02 -0.69 0.52
N SER A 81 21.91 0.61 0.87
CA SER A 81 21.84 1.06 2.26
C SER A 81 21.01 2.34 2.46
N PRO A 82 19.67 2.26 2.35
CA PRO A 82 18.80 3.41 2.57
C PRO A 82 18.88 3.91 4.02
N SER A 83 19.25 5.18 4.20
CA SER A 83 19.40 5.79 5.53
C SER A 83 18.06 6.02 6.24
N VAL A 84 17.00 6.23 5.47
CA VAL A 84 15.63 6.49 5.96
C VAL A 84 14.66 5.59 5.21
N ILE A 85 13.80 4.89 5.95
CA ILE A 85 12.77 4.02 5.39
C ILE A 85 11.42 4.46 5.93
N TYR A 86 10.44 4.67 5.04
CA TYR A 86 9.08 5.04 5.43
C TYR A 86 8.19 3.80 5.53
N CYS A 87 7.25 3.85 6.48
CA CYS A 87 6.26 2.79 6.66
C CYS A 87 4.88 3.22 6.16
N ILE A 88 4.21 2.32 5.44
CA ILE A 88 2.85 2.54 4.94
C ILE A 88 1.94 1.37 5.32
N SER A 89 0.72 1.68 5.75
CA SER A 89 -0.29 0.68 6.11
C SER A 89 -0.60 -0.26 4.94
N MET A 90 -0.52 -1.57 5.16
CA MET A 90 -0.90 -2.55 4.15
C MET A 90 -2.39 -2.52 3.82
N GLN A 91 -3.24 -1.99 4.73
CA GLN A 91 -4.65 -1.78 4.42
C GLN A 91 -4.82 -0.74 3.32
N TRP A 92 -4.27 0.46 3.52
CA TRP A 92 -4.35 1.54 2.53
C TRP A 92 -3.68 1.13 1.22
N PHE A 93 -2.54 0.46 1.31
CA PHE A 93 -1.80 0.04 0.12
C PHE A 93 -2.58 -0.99 -0.74
N ARG A 94 -3.38 -1.85 -0.12
CA ARG A 94 -4.28 -2.78 -0.85
C ARG A 94 -5.41 -2.05 -1.56
N GLU A 95 -5.96 -1.01 -0.97
CA GLU A 95 -6.98 -0.15 -1.59
C GLU A 95 -6.38 0.58 -2.81
N TRP A 96 -5.20 1.17 -2.64
CA TRP A 96 -4.44 1.77 -3.75
C TRP A 96 -4.16 0.75 -4.85
N GLU A 97 -3.70 -0.46 -4.48
CA GLU A 97 -3.43 -1.52 -5.43
C GLU A 97 -4.69 -1.91 -6.23
N ALA A 98 -5.83 -2.07 -5.56
CA ALA A 98 -7.10 -2.40 -6.19
C ALA A 98 -7.54 -1.29 -7.16
N PHE A 99 -7.35 -0.02 -6.79
CA PHE A 99 -7.60 1.13 -7.65
C PHE A 99 -6.72 1.12 -8.91
N VAL A 100 -5.39 1.03 -8.77
CA VAL A 100 -4.49 1.09 -9.94
C VAL A 100 -4.60 -0.14 -10.84
N LYS A 101 -4.97 -1.30 -10.29
CA LYS A 101 -5.31 -2.51 -11.07
C LYS A 101 -6.71 -2.46 -11.69
N GLY A 102 -7.50 -1.41 -11.43
CA GLY A 102 -8.85 -1.25 -11.95
C GLY A 102 -9.88 -2.23 -11.39
N LYS A 103 -9.59 -2.87 -10.25
CA LYS A 103 -10.56 -3.68 -9.50
C LYS A 103 -11.64 -2.78 -8.87
N ASP A 104 -11.19 -1.63 -8.34
CA ASP A 104 -12.06 -0.60 -7.78
C ASP A 104 -11.97 0.69 -8.59
N ASN A 105 -13.11 1.37 -8.73
CA ASN A 105 -13.20 2.64 -9.45
C ASN A 105 -12.97 3.85 -8.56
N GLU A 106 -13.09 3.68 -7.25
CA GLU A 106 -12.80 4.73 -6.29
C GLU A 106 -11.31 4.72 -5.96
N PRO A 107 -10.63 5.88 -6.02
CA PRO A 107 -9.27 5.99 -5.51
C PRO A 107 -9.26 5.74 -4.00
N PRO A 108 -8.13 5.29 -3.43
CA PRO A 108 -8.02 5.21 -1.98
C PRO A 108 -8.22 6.60 -1.38
N GLY A 109 -8.69 6.63 -0.13
CA GLY A 109 -8.74 7.87 0.65
C GLY A 109 -7.34 8.39 1.00
N PRO A 110 -7.24 9.40 1.88
CA PRO A 110 -5.96 9.82 2.44
C PRO A 110 -5.22 8.64 3.08
N ILE A 111 -3.89 8.66 3.03
CA ILE A 111 -3.05 7.63 3.67
C ILE A 111 -3.42 7.55 5.14
N ASP A 112 -3.84 6.37 5.61
CA ASP A 112 -4.15 6.13 7.03
C ASP A 112 -3.14 5.15 7.64
N ASN A 113 -2.19 5.71 8.37
CA ASN A 113 -1.19 4.96 9.12
C ASN A 113 -1.58 4.79 10.61
N SER A 114 -2.77 5.21 11.04
CA SER A 114 -3.17 5.18 12.46
C SER A 114 -3.12 3.77 13.07
N ARG A 115 -3.36 2.74 12.25
CA ARG A 115 -3.33 1.33 12.67
C ARG A 115 -1.91 0.78 12.88
N ILE A 116 -0.94 1.38 12.20
CA ILE A 116 0.47 1.00 12.27
C ILE A 116 1.27 1.99 13.13
N ALA A 117 0.66 3.10 13.54
CA ALA A 117 1.24 4.09 14.42
C ALA A 117 1.03 3.74 15.90
N GLN A 118 2.02 4.07 16.72
CA GLN A 118 1.94 4.07 18.17
C GLN A 118 2.51 5.39 18.68
N VAL A 119 1.70 6.16 19.40
CA VAL A 119 2.16 7.39 20.07
C VAL A 119 2.77 7.00 21.42
N LYS A 120 4.04 7.34 21.65
CA LYS A 120 4.67 7.18 22.97
C LYS A 120 4.31 8.35 23.88
N GLY A 121 4.55 8.20 25.19
CA GLY A 121 4.26 9.23 26.19
C GLY A 121 4.91 10.60 25.93
N SER A 122 5.93 10.67 25.07
CA SER A 122 6.56 11.90 24.60
C SER A 122 5.86 12.59 23.41
N GLY A 123 4.74 12.05 22.93
CA GLY A 123 4.07 12.51 21.70
C GLY A 123 4.75 12.03 20.41
N HIS A 124 5.89 11.34 20.50
CA HIS A 124 6.60 10.81 19.34
C HIS A 124 5.84 9.61 18.75
N ILE A 125 5.66 9.64 17.43
CA ILE A 125 5.03 8.55 16.68
C ILE A 125 6.09 7.50 16.34
N GLN A 126 5.82 6.23 16.64
CA GLN A 126 6.65 5.10 16.27
C GLN A 126 5.82 4.02 15.60
N LEU A 127 6.49 3.11 14.91
CA LEU A 127 5.85 1.94 14.35
C LEU A 127 5.37 1.01 15.48
N LYS A 128 4.09 0.62 15.42
CA LYS A 128 3.49 -0.34 16.34
C LYS A 128 4.04 -1.75 16.07
N GLN A 129 4.48 -2.44 17.13
CA GLN A 129 4.95 -3.83 17.02
C GLN A 129 3.84 -4.76 16.50
N GLY A 130 4.19 -5.64 15.57
CA GLY A 130 3.26 -6.60 14.95
C GLY A 130 2.24 -5.99 13.99
N ALA A 131 2.37 -4.72 13.63
CA ALA A 131 1.53 -4.08 12.63
C ALA A 131 1.77 -4.66 11.22
N ASP A 132 0.75 -4.64 10.36
CA ASP A 132 0.86 -5.02 8.94
C ASP A 132 1.20 -3.77 8.11
N TYR A 133 2.47 -3.65 7.72
CA TYR A 133 3.00 -2.48 7.03
C TYR A 133 3.97 -2.85 5.90
N GLY A 134 4.09 -1.95 4.94
CA GLY A 134 5.09 -1.94 3.90
C GLY A 134 6.21 -0.95 4.18
N GLN A 135 7.40 -1.23 3.65
CA GLN A 135 8.54 -0.33 3.66
C GLN A 135 8.71 0.27 2.27
N ILE A 136 8.78 1.59 2.20
CA ILE A 136 8.96 2.35 0.96
C ILE A 136 10.05 3.41 1.14
N SER A 137 10.61 3.88 0.02
CA SER A 137 11.59 4.97 0.03
C SER A 137 10.94 6.31 0.38
N GLU A 138 11.78 7.29 0.70
CA GLU A 138 11.34 8.68 0.90
C GLU A 138 10.62 9.24 -0.33
N GLU A 139 11.18 9.02 -1.52
CA GLU A 139 10.60 9.50 -2.78
C GLU A 139 9.22 8.88 -3.03
N THR A 140 9.07 7.59 -2.68
CA THR A 140 7.79 6.90 -2.80
C THR A 140 6.77 7.44 -1.82
N TRP A 141 7.17 7.72 -0.58
CA TRP A 141 6.31 8.36 0.42
C TRP A 141 5.87 9.74 -0.04
N VAL A 142 6.81 10.61 -0.43
CA VAL A 142 6.53 11.96 -0.93
C VAL A 142 5.59 11.91 -2.13
N TYR A 143 5.81 10.99 -3.07
CA TYR A 143 4.95 10.79 -4.22
C TYR A 143 3.50 10.46 -3.82
N LEU A 144 3.30 9.45 -3.00
CA LEU A 144 1.96 9.01 -2.58
C LEU A 144 1.28 10.07 -1.70
N ASN A 145 2.03 10.69 -0.78
CA ASN A 145 1.52 11.74 0.09
C ASN A 145 1.13 13.01 -0.69
N ASN A 146 1.83 13.36 -1.76
CA ASN A 146 1.44 14.48 -2.63
C ASN A 146 0.14 14.21 -3.39
N LEU A 147 -0.14 12.95 -3.72
CA LEU A 147 -1.35 12.55 -4.44
C LEU A 147 -2.57 12.41 -3.51
N TYR A 148 -2.36 11.82 -2.33
CA TYR A 148 -3.43 11.37 -1.45
C TYR A 148 -3.48 12.10 -0.11
N GLY A 149 -2.37 12.71 0.33
CA GLY A 149 -2.23 13.27 1.67
C GLY A 149 -2.38 12.21 2.77
N GLY A 150 -2.72 12.68 3.97
CA GLY A 150 -3.00 11.81 5.12
C GLY A 150 -1.85 11.77 6.13
N GLY A 151 -1.70 10.63 6.79
CA GLY A 151 -0.69 10.40 7.81
C GLY A 151 -1.13 9.37 8.87
N PRO A 152 -0.46 9.32 10.03
CA PRO A 152 0.80 10.02 10.32
C PRO A 152 1.99 9.47 9.52
N GLU A 153 3.01 10.31 9.37
CA GLU A 153 4.30 9.90 8.84
C GLU A 153 5.05 9.03 9.86
N ILE A 154 5.60 7.91 9.38
CA ILE A 154 6.40 6.99 10.20
C ILE A 154 7.68 6.68 9.45
N ALA A 155 8.76 7.36 9.84
CA ALA A 155 10.10 7.19 9.29
C ALA A 155 11.00 6.41 10.26
N LEU A 156 11.69 5.39 9.75
CA LEU A 156 12.71 4.62 10.45
C LEU A 156 14.08 5.07 9.94
N ARG A 157 14.87 5.70 10.81
CA ARG A 157 16.25 6.10 10.51
C ARG A 157 17.18 5.00 10.97
N GLN A 158 17.99 4.43 10.08
CA GLN A 158 19.06 3.52 10.50
C GLN A 158 20.22 4.35 11.05
N SER A 159 20.43 4.30 12.37
CA SER A 159 21.67 4.80 12.97
C SER A 159 22.76 3.73 12.83
N VAL A 160 23.89 4.08 12.22
CA VAL A 160 25.09 3.21 12.04
C VAL A 160 25.77 2.84 13.39
N ALA A 161 25.15 3.15 14.52
CA ALA A 161 25.63 2.79 15.85
C ALA A 161 24.69 1.78 16.49
N GLN A 162 24.96 0.49 16.28
CA GLN A 162 24.89 -0.60 17.27
C GLN A 162 24.82 -1.96 16.56
N LEU A 163 25.97 -2.45 16.11
CA LEU A 163 26.28 -3.87 16.29
C LEU A 163 26.33 -4.11 17.81
N GLN A 164 25.19 -4.42 18.43
CA GLN A 164 25.17 -4.97 19.79
C GLN A 164 25.25 -6.49 19.69
N ASP A 165 26.47 -6.94 19.96
CA ASP A 165 26.91 -8.28 20.33
C ASP A 165 25.83 -9.13 21.05
N PRO A 166 25.52 -10.36 20.60
CA PRO A 166 24.73 -11.31 21.36
C PRO A 166 25.60 -12.18 22.29
N GLU A 167 26.37 -11.58 23.21
CA GLU A 167 26.92 -12.26 24.39
C GLU A 167 26.41 -11.62 25.68
N SER A 168 25.16 -11.95 26.05
CA SER A 168 24.77 -11.96 27.46
C SER A 168 23.50 -12.80 27.68
N LEU A 169 23.69 -14.12 27.76
CA LEU A 169 22.75 -14.98 28.49
C LEU A 169 23.44 -15.41 29.78
N HIS A 170 23.39 -14.53 30.78
CA HIS A 170 23.60 -14.89 32.17
C HIS A 170 22.39 -15.69 32.65
N GLY A 171 22.59 -16.99 32.84
CA GLY A 171 21.65 -17.90 33.49
C GLY A 171 22.43 -18.82 34.43
N GLU A 172 22.92 -18.27 35.54
CA GLU A 172 23.47 -19.05 36.64
C GLU A 172 22.35 -19.83 37.35
N GLN A 173 22.44 -21.16 37.37
CA GLN A 173 21.95 -21.99 38.49
C GLN A 173 22.94 -23.11 38.80
N LYS A 174 23.71 -22.86 39.86
CA LYS A 174 24.37 -23.75 40.82
C LYS A 174 23.86 -25.21 40.81
N ILE A 175 24.77 -26.18 40.62
CA ILE A 175 24.92 -27.30 41.56
C ILE A 175 26.40 -27.69 41.71
N GLU A 176 26.75 -27.82 42.99
CA GLU A 176 28.02 -28.10 43.62
C GLU A 176 28.17 -29.62 43.79
N ALA A 177 29.36 -30.18 43.53
CA ALA A 177 29.92 -31.26 44.35
C ALA A 177 31.38 -31.57 43.97
N GLU A 178 32.21 -31.35 44.97
CA GLU A 178 33.59 -31.75 45.22
C GLU A 178 33.83 -33.26 45.02
N THR A 179 35.02 -33.68 44.56
CA THR A 179 35.94 -34.56 45.33
C THR A 179 37.12 -35.08 44.50
N ARG A 180 38.30 -34.68 44.97
CA ARG A 180 39.66 -35.22 44.83
C ARG A 180 39.78 -36.76 44.85
N ALA A 181 40.69 -37.32 44.05
CA ALA A 181 41.67 -38.33 44.50
C ALA A 181 42.75 -38.63 43.44
N VAL A 182 44.00 -38.40 43.87
CA VAL A 182 45.28 -39.09 43.59
C VAL A 182 45.63 -39.43 42.14
#